data_AF-A0A4R3GVX5-F1
#
_entry.id   AF-A0A4R3GVX5-F1
#
_cell.length_a   1.000
_cell.length_b   1.000
_cell.length_c   1.000
_cell.angle_alpha   90.00
_cell.angle_beta   90.00
_cell.angle_gamma   90.00
#
_symmetry.space_group_name_H-M   'P 1'
#
loop_
_entity.id
_entity.type
_entity.pdbx_description
1 polymer ?
#
loop_
_entity_poly.entity_id
_entity_poly.type
_entity_poly.pdbx_seq_one_letter_code
_entity_poly.pdbx_strand_id
1 'polypeptide(L)' 'MTKVLHSRPIIISSDRLDDCKEYLGDEFHLMIDHALSVGWSLDEVVVALSGLAEEEISVPERAVTLH' A
#
# COMPACT_ATOMS: atom_id res chain seq x y z
N MET A 1 -10.80 17.92 -22.13
CA MET A 1 -11.25 16.52 -22.16
C MET A 1 -10.51 15.77 -21.08
N THR A 2 -11.19 15.49 -19.97
CA THR A 2 -10.65 14.78 -18.80
C THR A 2 -10.44 13.31 -19.19
N LYS A 3 -9.18 12.89 -19.31
CA LYS A 3 -8.84 11.49 -19.58
C LYS A 3 -9.15 10.72 -18.30
N VAL A 4 -10.30 10.05 -18.26
CA VAL A 4 -10.62 9.09 -17.20
C VAL A 4 -9.57 7.99 -17.29
N LEU A 5 -8.63 7.97 -16.34
CA LEU A 5 -7.73 6.84 -16.14
C LEU A 5 -8.65 5.67 -15.76
N HIS A 6 -8.95 4.81 -16.72
CA HIS A 6 -9.62 3.55 -16.46
C HIS A 6 -8.81 2.82 -15.38
N SER A 7 -9.36 2.73 -14.18
CA SER A 7 -8.90 1.83 -13.13
C SER A 7 -9.00 0.41 -13.67
N ARG A 8 -7.96 -0.03 -14.37
CA ARG A 8 -7.85 -1.42 -14.80
C ARG A 8 -7.84 -2.25 -13.52
N PRO A 9 -8.66 -3.32 -13.43
CA PRO A 9 -8.58 -4.21 -12.29
C PRO A 9 -7.15 -4.75 -12.20
N ILE A 10 -6.50 -4.49 -11.09
CA ILE A 10 -5.19 -5.06 -10.78
C ILE A 10 -5.43 -6.55 -10.52
N ILE A 11 -5.12 -7.40 -11.49
CA ILE A 11 -5.22 -8.86 -11.34
C ILE A 11 -3.87 -9.35 -10.84
N ILE A 12 -3.73 -9.49 -9.52
CA ILE A 12 -2.56 -10.13 -8.88
C ILE A 12 -2.96 -11.56 -8.53
N SER A 13 -2.14 -12.55 -8.86
CA SER A 13 -2.36 -13.93 -8.42
C SER A 13 -2.14 -14.06 -6.90
N SER A 14 -2.80 -15.02 -6.25
CA SER A 14 -2.61 -15.26 -4.82
C SER A 14 -1.12 -15.44 -4.48
N ASP A 15 -0.41 -16.28 -5.23
CA ASP A 15 1.01 -16.55 -5.02
C ASP A 15 1.86 -15.27 -5.06
N ARG A 16 1.62 -14.38 -6.04
CA ARG A 16 2.35 -13.12 -6.15
C ARG A 16 2.00 -12.14 -5.03
N LEU A 17 0.77 -12.20 -4.51
CA LEU A 17 0.36 -11.40 -3.37
C LEU A 17 1.02 -11.89 -2.09
N ASP A 18 1.14 -13.20 -1.93
CA ASP A 18 1.76 -13.82 -0.75
C ASP A 18 3.27 -13.58 -0.74
N ASP A 19 3.96 -13.73 -1.88
CA ASP A 19 5.37 -13.36 -2.03
C ASP A 19 5.61 -11.87 -1.71
N CYS A 20 4.69 -10.99 -2.14
CA CYS A 20 4.77 -9.55 -1.87
C CYS A 20 4.62 -9.26 -0.37
N LYS A 21 3.70 -9.94 0.31
CA LYS A 21 3.52 -9.81 1.77
C LYS A 21 4.73 -10.32 2.53
N GLU A 22 5.30 -11.44 2.12
CA GLU A 22 6.51 -11.99 2.76
C GLU A 22 7.68 -11.02 2.59
N TYR A 23 7.88 -10.49 1.38
CA TYR A 23 8.94 -9.51 1.11
C TYR A 23 8.82 -8.22 1.93
N LEU A 24 7.60 -7.68 2.07
CA LEU A 24 7.36 -6.42 2.78
C LEU A 24 7.15 -6.58 4.29
N GLY A 25 6.93 -7.81 4.77
CA GLY A 25 6.43 -8.08 6.11
C GLY A 25 7.36 -7.58 7.22
N ASP A 26 8.66 -7.82 7.11
CA ASP A 26 9.63 -7.43 8.13
C ASP A 26 9.74 -5.91 8.27
N GLU A 27 9.82 -5.18 7.14
CA GLU A 27 9.85 -3.72 7.14
C GLU A 27 8.55 -3.12 7.65
N PHE A 28 7.42 -3.74 7.30
CA PHE A 28 6.11 -3.33 7.80
C PHE A 28 6.02 -3.46 9.32
N HIS A 29 6.43 -4.60 9.89
CA HIS A 29 6.41 -4.78 11.35
C HIS A 29 7.28 -3.76 12.07
N LEU A 30 8.48 -3.45 11.55
CA LEU A 30 9.36 -2.42 12.13
C LEU A 30 8.72 -1.04 12.13
N MET A 31 8.01 -0.67 11.06
CA MET A 31 7.29 0.59 10.97
C MET A 31 6.14 0.66 11.99
N ILE A 32 5.37 -0.42 12.14
CA ILE A 32 4.31 -0.53 13.15
C ILE A 32 4.91 -0.41 14.56
N ASP A 33 5.92 -1.20 14.89
CA ASP A 33 6.57 -1.19 16.20
C ASP A 33 7.11 0.20 16.55
N HIS A 34 7.68 0.90 15.57
CA HIS A 34 8.14 2.27 15.76
C HIS A 34 6.97 3.22 16.07
N ALA A 35 5.88 3.17 15.30
CA ALA A 35 4.72 4.02 15.52
C ALA A 35 4.05 3.77 16.89
N LEU A 36 3.96 2.51 17.30
CA LEU A 36 3.47 2.15 18.64
C LEU A 36 4.42 2.66 19.74
N SER A 37 5.73 2.60 19.52
CA SER A 37 6.74 3.05 20.50
C SER A 37 6.67 4.55 20.79
N VAL A 38 6.17 5.35 19.84
CA VAL A 38 6.01 6.81 20.00
C VAL A 38 4.61 7.20 20.50
N GLY A 39 3.74 6.23 20.78
CA GLY A 39 2.47 6.43 21.48
C GLY A 39 1.21 6.39 20.60
N TRP A 40 1.31 6.04 19.32
CA TRP A 40 0.14 5.85 18.47
C TRP A 40 -0.55 4.51 18.76
N SER A 41 -1.86 4.46 18.60
CA SER A 41 -2.59 3.18 18.60
C SER A 41 -2.46 2.47 17.26
N LEU A 42 -2.60 1.14 17.25
CA LEU A 42 -2.58 0.37 16.02
C LEU A 42 -3.67 0.83 15.03
N ASP A 43 -4.86 1.17 15.53
CA ASP A 43 -5.97 1.64 14.69
C ASP A 43 -5.62 2.95 13.96
N GLU A 44 -5.00 3.91 14.66
CA GLU A 44 -4.55 5.17 14.05
C GLU A 44 -3.49 4.92 12.97
N VAL A 45 -2.55 4.02 13.24
CA VAL A 45 -1.49 3.67 12.29
C VAL A 45 -2.08 3.00 11.05
N VAL A 46 -2.99 2.05 11.20
CA VAL A 46 -3.66 1.37 10.07
C VAL A 46 -4.45 2.37 9.21
N VAL A 47 -5.19 3.29 9.83
CA VAL A 47 -5.94 4.33 9.11
C VAL A 47 -4.99 5.24 8.34
N ALA A 48 -3.88 5.68 8.95
CA ALA A 48 -2.89 6.52 8.29
C ALA A 48 -2.22 5.81 7.10
N LEU A 49 -1.84 4.53 7.25
CA LEU A 49 -1.23 3.76 6.17
C LEU A 49 -2.18 3.52 5.00
N SER A 50 -3.48 3.31 5.27
CA SER A 50 -4.48 3.23 4.21
C SER A 50 -4.56 4.53 3.41
N GLY A 51 -4.56 5.69 4.08
CA GLY A 51 -4.55 7.00 3.42
C GLY A 51 -3.30 7.22 2.57
N LEU A 52 -2.11 6.89 3.10
CA LEU A 52 -0.85 6.98 2.35
C LEU A 52 -0.84 6.07 1.12
N ALA A 53 -1.39 4.86 1.22
CA ALA A 53 -1.49 3.94 0.08
C ALA A 53 -2.43 4.49 -1.01
N GLU A 54 -3.55 5.11 -0.63
CA GLU A 54 -4.46 5.78 -1.58
C GLU A 54 -3.77 6.95 -2.29
N GLU A 55 -2.99 7.75 -1.57
CA GLU A 55 -2.18 8.83 -2.15
C GLU A 55 -1.20 8.28 -3.20
N GLU A 56 -0.47 7.21 -2.89
CA GLU A 56 0.48 6.56 -3.81
C GLU A 56 -0.20 6.01 -5.07
N ILE A 57 -1.37 5.38 -4.93
CA ILE A 57 -2.17 4.88 -6.07
C ILE A 57 -2.65 6.04 -6.95
N SER A 58 -2.93 7.20 -6.35
CA SER A 58 -3.40 8.38 -7.08
C SER A 58 -2.32 9.03 -7.95
N VAL A 59 -1.02 8.71 -7.72
CA VAL A 59 0.11 9.22 -8.50
C VAL A 59 0.19 8.53 -9.86
N PRO A 60 -0.11 9.20 -10.99
CA PRO A 60 -0.21 8.55 -12.29
C PRO A 60 1.10 7.93 -12.79
N GLU A 61 2.25 8.47 -12.36
CA GLU A 61 3.59 7.99 -12.72
C GLU A 61 3.99 6.72 -11.96
N ARG A 62 3.40 6.48 -10.78
CA ARG A 62 3.63 5.30 -9.94
C ARG A 62 2.57 4.21 -10.14
N ALA A 63 1.45 4.55 -10.78
CA ALA A 63 0.45 3.62 -11.29
C ALA A 63 0.96 2.78 -12.49
N VAL A 64 2.23 2.34 -12.44
CA VAL A 64 2.84 1.48 -13.45
C VAL A 64 2.06 0.17 -13.48
N THR A 65 1.27 0.08 -14.53
CA THR A 65 0.69 -1.12 -15.09
C THR A 65 1.76 -2.21 -15.18
N LEU A 66 1.53 -3.32 -14.47
CA LEU A 66 2.13 -4.60 -14.79
C LEU A 66 1.96 -4.84 -16.30
N HIS A 67 3.07 -4.87 -17.03
CA HIS A 67 3.16 -5.43 -18.38
C HIS A 67 3.40 -6.93 -18.29
#